data_AF-A0A399R3N0-F1
#
_entry.id   AF-A0A399R3N0-F1
#
_cell.length_a   1.000
_cell.length_b   1.000
_cell.length_c   1.000
_cell.angle_alpha   90.00
_cell.angle_beta   90.00
_cell.angle_gamma   90.00
#
_symmetry.space_group_name_H-M   'P 1'
#
loop_
_entity.id
_entity.type
_entity.pdbx_description
1 polymer ?
#
loop_
_entity_poly.entity_id
_entity_poly.type
_entity_poly.pdbx_seq_one_letter_code
_entity_poly.pdbx_strand_id
1 'polypeptide(L)'
;MTPNKQKTTPGFRIRSQFVSASGLPSGLTTRSAVEHYIMDVTSELRSLRVSWRSYSQQSQPTSADNLRFLTHESKLEILRDQALAILKEFGSD
;
A
#
# COMPACT_ATOMS: atom_id res chain seq x y z
N MET A 1 10.12 -3.90 -44.60
CA MET A 1 10.05 -4.57 -43.27
C MET A 1 9.70 -3.50 -42.23
N THR A 2 8.47 -3.45 -41.75
CA THR A 2 8.08 -2.57 -40.64
C THR A 2 8.50 -3.21 -39.32
N PRO A 3 9.24 -2.52 -38.44
CA PRO A 3 9.63 -3.08 -37.16
C PRO A 3 8.38 -3.36 -36.30
N ASN A 4 8.31 -4.60 -35.81
CA ASN A 4 7.27 -5.08 -34.92
C ASN A 4 7.24 -4.18 -33.67
N LYS A 5 6.18 -3.39 -33.50
CA LYS A 5 5.92 -2.69 -32.24
C LYS A 5 5.56 -3.76 -31.20
N GLN A 6 6.56 -4.22 -30.45
CA GLN A 6 6.34 -5.01 -29.24
C GLN A 6 5.40 -4.21 -28.34
N LYS A 7 4.13 -4.62 -28.27
CA LYS A 7 3.20 -4.14 -27.25
C LYS A 7 3.73 -4.63 -25.91
N THR A 8 4.48 -3.79 -25.22
CA THR A 8 4.84 -4.04 -23.82
C THR A 8 3.56 -3.92 -23.00
N THR A 9 3.10 -5.03 -22.42
CA THR A 9 2.02 -5.00 -21.44
C THR A 9 2.45 -4.07 -20.30
N PRO A 10 1.66 -3.05 -19.93
CA PRO A 10 2.05 -2.15 -18.86
C PRO A 10 2.17 -2.94 -17.55
N GLY A 11 3.34 -2.88 -16.91
CA GLY A 11 3.59 -3.55 -15.63
C GLY A 11 2.70 -3.03 -14.50
N PHE A 12 2.73 -3.71 -13.35
CA PHE A 12 1.92 -3.35 -12.20
C PHE A 12 2.25 -1.95 -11.70
N ARG A 13 1.21 -1.14 -11.48
CA ARG A 13 1.33 0.24 -10.98
C ARG A 13 0.60 0.37 -9.66
N ILE A 14 1.30 0.87 -8.66
CA ILE A 14 0.73 1.23 -7.37
C ILE A 14 0.19 2.66 -7.48
N ARG A 15 -1.07 2.86 -7.08
CA ARG A 15 -1.69 4.18 -6.96
C ARG A 15 -2.05 4.40 -5.50
N SER A 16 -1.13 4.95 -4.73
CA SER A 16 -1.44 5.39 -3.37
C SER A 16 -2.27 6.67 -3.42
N GLN A 17 -3.37 6.71 -2.69
CA GLN A 17 -4.27 7.86 -2.64
C GLN A 17 -4.20 8.60 -1.31
N PHE A 18 -3.98 7.88 -0.20
CA PHE A 18 -4.16 8.43 1.14
C PHE A 18 -2.92 8.34 2.02
N VAL A 19 -2.02 7.40 1.75
CA VAL A 19 -0.87 7.13 2.64
C VAL A 19 0.47 7.15 1.91
N SER A 20 1.38 7.98 2.40
CA SER A 20 2.78 7.89 2.03
C SER A 20 3.43 6.68 2.69
N ALA A 21 3.97 5.75 1.89
CA ALA A 21 4.72 4.60 2.40
C ALA A 21 6.13 4.96 2.93
N SER A 22 6.43 6.25 3.12
CA SER A 22 7.74 6.76 3.56
C SER A 22 7.93 6.77 5.07
N GLY A 23 6.87 6.64 5.86
CA GLY A 23 6.94 6.69 7.33
C GLY A 23 5.64 7.17 7.97
N LEU A 24 5.57 7.07 9.30
CA LEU A 24 4.45 7.65 10.06
C LEU A 24 4.42 9.17 9.90
N PRO A 25 3.23 9.78 9.73
CA PRO A 25 3.08 11.22 9.77
C PRO A 25 3.48 11.78 11.14
N SER A 26 4.22 12.90 11.16
CA SER A 26 4.57 13.60 12.39
C SER A 26 3.37 14.23 13.12
N GLY A 27 2.21 14.32 12.47
CA GLY A 27 0.98 14.91 13.01
C GLY A 27 0.08 13.96 13.81
N LEU A 28 0.52 12.74 14.10
CA LEU A 28 -0.27 11.76 14.86
C LEU A 28 -0.22 12.03 16.38
N THR A 29 -0.71 13.20 16.81
CA THR A 29 -0.61 13.68 18.20
C THR A 29 -1.86 13.42 19.04
N THR A 30 -2.95 12.96 18.43
CA THR A 30 -4.21 12.68 19.13
C THR A 30 -4.69 11.26 18.83
N ARG A 31 -5.41 10.66 19.77
CA ARG A 31 -6.04 9.35 19.58
C ARG A 31 -6.87 9.27 18.29
N SER A 32 -7.73 10.27 18.05
CA SER A 32 -8.57 10.33 16.84
C SER A 32 -7.74 10.42 15.56
N ALA A 33 -6.64 11.19 15.56
CA ALA A 33 -5.74 11.25 14.39
C ALA A 33 -5.08 9.89 14.10
N VAL A 34 -4.68 9.17 15.14
CA VAL A 34 -4.11 7.81 15.01
C VAL A 34 -5.16 6.82 14.49
N GLU A 35 -6.39 6.86 15.02
CA GLU A 35 -7.51 6.03 14.56
C GLU A 35 -7.83 6.29 13.08
N HIS A 36 -7.91 7.56 12.66
CA HIS A 36 -8.12 7.91 11.25
C HIS A 36 -6.98 7.44 10.36
N TYR A 37 -5.74 7.59 10.80
CA TYR A 37 -4.59 7.11 10.03
C TYR A 37 -4.59 5.58 9.87
N ILE A 38 -4.96 4.82 10.92
CA ILE A 38 -5.13 3.36 10.83
C ILE A 38 -6.21 3.01 9.80
N MET A 39 -7.33 3.75 9.78
CA MET A 39 -8.39 3.58 8.78
C MET A 39 -7.86 3.82 7.37
N ASP A 40 -7.12 4.90 7.15
CA ASP A 40 -6.54 5.25 5.84
C ASP A 40 -5.56 4.18 5.35
N VAL A 41 -4.63 3.73 6.20
CA VAL A 41 -3.68 2.65 5.87
C VAL A 41 -4.41 1.35 5.55
N THR A 42 -5.45 1.02 6.31
CA THR A 42 -6.24 -0.20 6.09
C THR A 42 -7.01 -0.15 4.77
N SER A 43 -7.55 1.02 4.41
CA SER A 43 -8.20 1.25 3.12
C SER A 43 -7.19 1.12 1.96
N GLU A 44 -6.00 1.70 2.13
CA GLU A 44 -4.91 1.63 1.14
C GLU A 44 -4.43 0.18 0.92
N LEU A 45 -4.24 -0.61 1.99
CA LEU A 45 -3.95 -2.05 1.90
C LEU A 45 -5.01 -2.82 1.12
N ARG A 46 -6.29 -2.55 1.39
CA ARG A 46 -7.41 -3.18 0.67
C ARG A 46 -7.36 -2.82 -0.81
N SER A 47 -7.20 -1.53 -1.13
CA SER A 47 -7.10 -1.03 -2.50
C SER A 47 -5.94 -1.67 -3.27
N LEU A 48 -4.75 -1.76 -2.62
CA LEU A 48 -3.57 -2.41 -3.18
C LEU A 48 -3.84 -3.88 -3.50
N ARG A 49 -4.40 -4.65 -2.55
CA ARG A 49 -4.71 -6.08 -2.73
C ARG A 49 -5.74 -6.32 -3.84
N VAL A 50 -6.77 -5.48 -3.92
CA VAL A 50 -7.77 -5.54 -5.00
C VAL A 50 -7.13 -5.26 -6.35
N SER A 51 -6.31 -4.21 -6.44
CA SER A 51 -5.60 -3.84 -7.66
C SER A 51 -4.63 -4.93 -8.10
N TRP A 52 -3.89 -5.52 -7.16
CA TRP A 52 -2.99 -6.64 -7.42
C TRP A 52 -3.72 -7.89 -7.91
N ARG A 53 -4.84 -8.25 -7.27
CA ARG A 53 -5.69 -9.36 -7.70
C ARG A 53 -6.22 -9.12 -9.12
N SER A 54 -6.72 -7.93 -9.42
CA SER A 54 -7.21 -7.59 -10.76
C SER A 54 -6.09 -7.68 -11.80
N TYR A 55 -4.90 -7.18 -11.49
CA TYR A 55 -3.74 -7.26 -12.39
C TYR A 55 -3.31 -8.70 -12.64
N SER A 56 -3.16 -9.51 -11.59
CA SER A 56 -2.73 -10.92 -11.69
C SER A 56 -3.75 -11.83 -12.37
N GLN A 57 -5.03 -11.45 -12.41
CA GLN A 57 -6.06 -12.15 -13.18
C GLN A 57 -6.04 -11.79 -14.68
N GLN A 58 -5.64 -10.57 -15.02
CA GLN A 58 -5.68 -10.05 -16.40
C GLN A 58 -4.33 -10.10 -17.12
N SER A 59 -3.25 -10.35 -16.39
CA SER A 59 -1.87 -10.27 -16.86
C SER A 59 -1.03 -11.36 -16.19
N GLN A 60 0.15 -11.66 -16.77
CA GLN A 60 1.14 -12.53 -16.14
C GLN A 60 2.11 -11.67 -15.33
N PRO A 61 2.05 -11.67 -13.98
CA PRO A 61 2.92 -10.82 -13.18
C PRO A 61 4.38 -11.24 -13.31
N THR A 62 5.26 -10.26 -13.51
CA THR A 62 6.71 -10.50 -13.50
C THR A 62 7.23 -10.61 -12.07
N SER A 63 8.45 -11.11 -11.89
CA SER A 63 9.13 -11.06 -10.58
C SER A 63 9.28 -9.64 -10.05
N ALA A 64 9.49 -8.66 -10.95
CA ALA A 64 9.57 -7.25 -10.57
C ALA A 64 8.21 -6.70 -10.08
N ASP A 65 7.10 -7.11 -10.69
CA ASP A 65 5.76 -6.72 -10.26
C ASP A 65 5.43 -7.30 -8.87
N ASN A 66 5.74 -8.59 -8.67
CA ASN A 66 5.60 -9.26 -7.37
C ASN A 66 6.40 -8.53 -6.30
N LEU A 67 7.67 -8.23 -6.58
CA LEU A 67 8.53 -7.53 -5.62
C LEU A 67 7.98 -6.14 -5.27
N ARG A 68 7.49 -5.38 -6.25
CA ARG A 68 6.87 -4.07 -6.01
C ARG A 68 5.63 -4.18 -5.13
N PHE A 69 4.74 -5.14 -5.43
CA PHE A 69 3.54 -5.40 -4.64
C PHE A 69 3.89 -5.75 -3.20
N LEU A 70 4.72 -6.77 -2.98
CA LEU A 70 5.12 -7.24 -1.65
C LEU A 70 5.83 -6.17 -0.85
N THR A 71 6.72 -5.40 -1.49
CA THR A 71 7.44 -4.29 -0.83
C THR A 71 6.46 -3.23 -0.35
N HIS A 72 5.46 -2.87 -1.16
CA HIS A 72 4.51 -1.84 -0.79
C HIS A 72 3.50 -2.33 0.25
N GLU A 73 3.02 -3.57 0.11
CA GLU A 73 2.16 -4.21 1.10
C GLU A 73 2.84 -4.26 2.47
N SER A 74 4.07 -4.78 2.53
CA SER A 74 4.84 -4.87 3.77
C SER A 74 5.05 -3.50 4.43
N LYS A 75 5.33 -2.44 3.65
CA LYS A 75 5.45 -1.08 4.20
C LYS A 75 4.15 -0.58 4.84
N LEU A 76 3.02 -0.79 4.17
CA LEU A 76 1.72 -0.38 4.71
C LEU A 76 1.34 -1.19 5.96
N GLU A 77 1.65 -2.49 6.00
CA GLU A 77 1.43 -3.32 7.20
C GLU A 77 2.27 -2.83 8.38
N ILE A 78 3.56 -2.52 8.17
CA ILE A 78 4.42 -1.93 9.19
C ILE A 78 3.83 -0.59 9.71
N LEU A 79 3.38 0.29 8.81
CA LEU A 79 2.78 1.57 9.20
C LEU A 79 1.50 1.39 10.02
N ARG A 80 0.65 0.43 9.65
CA ARG A 80 -0.56 0.09 10.41
C ARG A 80 -0.19 -0.40 11.81
N ASP A 81 0.77 -1.31 11.91
CA ASP A 81 1.17 -1.93 13.18
C ASP A 81 1.84 -0.92 14.11
N GLN A 82 2.64 0.01 13.58
CA GLN A 82 3.19 1.13 14.34
C GLN A 82 2.08 2.07 14.83
N ALA A 83 1.11 2.42 13.99
CA ALA A 83 -0.02 3.26 14.40
C ALA A 83 -0.90 2.56 15.46
N LEU A 84 -1.11 1.25 15.35
CA LEU A 84 -1.79 0.45 16.38
C LEU A 84 -1.02 0.43 17.71
N ALA A 85 0.31 0.41 17.67
CA ALA A 85 1.12 0.51 18.88
C ALA A 85 0.90 1.87 19.57
N ILE A 86 0.94 2.98 18.82
CA ILE A 86 0.65 4.32 19.33
C ILE A 86 -0.77 4.39 19.91
N LEU A 87 -1.76 3.80 19.23
CA LEU A 87 -3.15 3.80 19.70
C LEU A 87 -3.30 3.12 21.08
N LYS A 88 -2.51 2.07 21.35
CA LYS A 88 -2.51 1.40 22.66
C LYS A 88 -1.97 2.30 23.76
N GLU A 89 -0.98 3.14 23.46
CA GLU A 89 -0.43 4.11 24.42
C GLU A 89 -1.50 5.12 24.89
N PHE A 90 -2.50 5.43 24.05
CA PHE A 90 -3.64 6.29 24.41
C PHE A 90 -4.72 5.63 25.27
N GLY A 91 -4.70 4.31 25.45
CA GLY A 91 -5.78 3.55 26.10
C GLY A 91 -5.32 2.63 27.22
N SER A 92 -4.12 2.84 27.76
CA SER A 92 -3.54 2.04 28.84
C SER A 92 -3.76 2.64 30.25
N ASP A 93 -4.71 3.56 30.41
CA ASP A 93 -5.18 4.10 31.71
C ASP A 93 -6.47 3.41 32.17
#